data_AF-A0A1D7W3F2-F1
#
_entry.id   AF-A0A1D7W3F2-F1
#
_cell.length_a   1.000
_cell.length_b   1.000
_cell.length_c   1.000
_cell.angle_alpha   90.00
_cell.angle_beta   90.00
_cell.angle_gamma   90.00
#
_symmetry.space_group_name_H-M   'P 1'
#
loop_
_entity.id
_entity.type
_entity.pdbx_description
1 polymer ?
#
loop_
_entity_poly.entity_id
_entity_poly.type
_entity_poly.pdbx_seq_one_letter_code
_entity_poly.pdbx_strand_id
1 'polypeptide(L)'
;MRAITELRALGFGLAEIGQLLDPQIGQSTLESLLIHQVDALQREITEASTRLVHVQHRLDIIQNKSMEIIMNLSLTALPSLNFWGLSTAVLDETEIGHAVSELYRRLPQSDEEIVLLYDGTRDDQITVSAGTMTQSESEAVSRIVVPEVPEGVTVTFDVPPESIADAWILIETELEKRHLTSFGVYRQVNSATGHVTLQAPVRERH
;
A
#
# COMPACT_ATOMS: atom_id res chain seq x y z
N MET A 1 -9.87 -49.58 5.07
CA MET A 1 -9.82 -48.17 5.53
C MET A 1 -8.69 -47.38 4.87
N ARG A 2 -7.45 -47.87 4.85
CA ARG A 2 -6.29 -47.17 4.25
C ARG A 2 -6.47 -46.76 2.78
N ALA A 3 -7.01 -47.64 1.93
CA ALA A 3 -7.25 -47.35 0.51
C ALA A 3 -8.28 -46.23 0.26
N ILE A 4 -9.34 -46.14 1.06
CA ILE A 4 -10.34 -45.06 0.96
C ILE A 4 -9.70 -43.72 1.28
N THR A 5 -8.86 -43.68 2.32
CA THR A 5 -8.15 -42.47 2.74
C THR A 5 -7.15 -42.00 1.68
N GLU A 6 -6.43 -42.94 1.05
CA GLU A 6 -5.49 -42.64 -0.04
C GLU A 6 -6.21 -42.11 -1.28
N LEU A 7 -7.34 -42.70 -1.69
CA LEU A 7 -8.13 -42.20 -2.83
C LEU A 7 -8.79 -40.83 -2.54
N ARG A 8 -9.22 -40.60 -1.29
CA ARG A 8 -9.66 -39.27 -0.85
C ARG A 8 -8.55 -38.23 -0.94
N ALA A 9 -7.32 -38.60 -0.57
CA ALA A 9 -6.16 -37.72 -0.66
C ALA A 9 -5.78 -37.40 -2.11
N LEU A 10 -6.11 -38.27 -3.06
CA LEU A 10 -5.94 -38.06 -4.50
C LEU A 10 -7.08 -37.22 -5.13
N GLY A 11 -8.08 -36.83 -4.35
CA GLY A 11 -9.18 -35.95 -4.78
C GLY A 11 -10.41 -36.67 -5.34
N PHE A 12 -10.50 -38.01 -5.23
CA PHE A 12 -11.69 -38.74 -5.67
C PHE A 12 -12.89 -38.52 -4.74
N GLY A 13 -14.06 -38.35 -5.33
CA GLY A 13 -15.34 -38.27 -4.63
C GLY A 13 -15.80 -39.62 -4.08
N LEU A 14 -16.74 -39.59 -3.13
CA LEU A 14 -17.28 -40.81 -2.48
C LEU A 14 -17.89 -41.81 -3.47
N ALA A 15 -18.54 -41.33 -4.53
CA ALA A 15 -19.14 -42.18 -5.56
C ALA A 15 -18.08 -42.86 -6.44
N GLU A 16 -17.01 -42.15 -6.79
CA GLU A 16 -15.89 -42.66 -7.59
C GLU A 16 -15.07 -43.66 -6.78
N ILE A 17 -14.86 -43.39 -5.49
CA ILE A 17 -14.22 -44.34 -4.56
C ILE A 17 -15.03 -45.62 -4.45
N GLY A 18 -16.37 -45.51 -4.40
CA GLY A 18 -17.25 -46.68 -4.41
C GLY A 18 -17.03 -47.57 -5.63
N GLN A 19 -16.83 -46.97 -6.81
CA GLN A 19 -16.53 -47.69 -8.05
C GLN A 19 -15.10 -48.26 -8.08
N LEU A 20 -14.11 -47.48 -7.63
CA LEU A 20 -12.70 -47.90 -7.60
C LEU A 20 -12.42 -49.05 -6.62
N LEU A 21 -13.30 -49.26 -5.65
CA LEU A 21 -13.23 -50.36 -4.69
C LEU A 21 -14.05 -51.59 -5.13
N ASP A 22 -14.76 -51.51 -6.24
CA ASP A 22 -15.50 -52.65 -6.80
C ASP A 22 -14.51 -53.67 -7.39
N PRO A 23 -14.44 -54.91 -6.87
CA PRO A 23 -13.57 -55.95 -7.41
C PRO A 23 -13.93 -56.39 -8.84
N GLN A 24 -15.09 -55.99 -9.37
CA GLN A 24 -15.52 -56.23 -10.74
C GLN A 24 -15.36 -55.01 -11.66
N ILE A 25 -14.66 -53.95 -11.22
CA ILE A 25 -14.43 -52.79 -12.06
C ILE A 25 -13.75 -53.19 -13.38
N GLY A 26 -14.36 -52.80 -14.50
CA GLY A 26 -13.79 -53.00 -15.83
C GLY A 26 -12.59 -52.08 -16.05
N GLN A 27 -11.57 -52.56 -16.76
CA GLN A 27 -10.37 -51.79 -17.07
C GLN A 27 -10.67 -50.42 -17.70
N SER A 28 -11.62 -50.37 -18.65
CA SER A 28 -12.02 -49.12 -19.31
C SER A 28 -12.66 -48.11 -18.35
N THR A 29 -13.42 -48.58 -17.36
CA THR A 29 -14.02 -47.72 -16.32
C THR A 29 -12.96 -47.18 -15.38
N LEU A 30 -12.01 -48.03 -14.96
CA LEU A 30 -10.88 -47.60 -14.13
C LEU A 30 -10.02 -46.54 -14.85
N GLU A 31 -9.64 -46.80 -16.10
CA GLU A 31 -8.87 -45.86 -16.92
C GLU A 31 -9.61 -44.53 -17.09
N SER A 32 -10.92 -44.56 -17.37
CA SER A 32 -11.72 -43.35 -17.50
C SER A 32 -11.77 -42.51 -16.22
N LEU A 33 -11.92 -43.14 -15.05
CA LEU A 33 -11.94 -42.44 -13.76
C LEU A 33 -10.59 -41.79 -13.46
N LEU A 34 -9.50 -42.51 -13.73
CA LEU A 34 -8.14 -41.99 -13.53
C LEU A 34 -7.81 -40.84 -14.49
N ILE A 35 -8.17 -40.95 -15.78
CA ILE A 35 -7.97 -39.88 -16.77
C ILE A 35 -8.73 -38.62 -16.36
N HIS A 36 -10.00 -38.77 -15.98
CA HIS A 36 -10.81 -37.64 -15.51
C HIS A 36 -10.16 -36.95 -14.30
N GLN A 37 -9.62 -37.72 -13.36
CA GLN A 37 -8.94 -37.16 -12.20
C GLN A 37 -7.63 -36.47 -12.56
N VAL A 38 -6.85 -37.01 -13.50
CA VAL A 38 -5.66 -36.36 -14.04
C VAL A 38 -6.04 -35.00 -14.65
N ASP A 39 -7.08 -34.95 -15.48
CA ASP A 39 -7.54 -33.70 -16.12
C ASP A 39 -8.06 -32.68 -15.09
N ALA A 40 -8.72 -33.14 -14.03
CA ALA A 40 -9.16 -32.27 -12.92
C ALA A 40 -7.97 -31.65 -12.19
N LEU A 41 -7.00 -32.47 -11.77
CA LEU A 41 -5.80 -32.00 -11.08
C LEU A 41 -4.96 -31.06 -11.97
N GLN A 42 -4.85 -31.36 -13.26
CA GLN A 42 -4.13 -30.52 -14.23
C GLN A 42 -4.75 -29.11 -14.33
N ARG A 43 -6.08 -29.03 -14.33
CA ARG A 43 -6.81 -27.74 -14.32
C ARG A 43 -6.57 -26.98 -13.02
N GLU A 44 -6.67 -27.63 -11.87
CA GLU A 44 -6.40 -27.01 -10.58
C GLU A 44 -4.97 -26.45 -10.49
N ILE A 45 -3.98 -27.22 -10.95
CA ILE A 45 -2.57 -26.78 -11.04
C ILE A 45 -2.45 -25.56 -11.93
N THR A 46 -3.10 -25.56 -13.10
CA THR A 46 -3.05 -24.45 -14.04
C THR A 46 -3.65 -23.18 -13.42
N GLU A 47 -4.83 -23.27 -12.81
CA GLU A 47 -5.47 -22.13 -12.16
C GLU A 47 -4.67 -21.61 -10.96
N ALA A 48 -4.16 -22.52 -10.12
CA ALA A 48 -3.32 -22.16 -8.99
C ALA A 48 -2.02 -21.48 -9.43
N SER A 49 -1.39 -21.97 -10.51
CA SER A 49 -0.19 -21.38 -11.08
C SER A 49 -0.45 -19.97 -11.61
N THR A 50 -1.58 -19.75 -12.29
CA THR A 50 -1.98 -18.40 -12.75
C THR A 50 -2.18 -17.44 -11.56
N ARG A 51 -2.88 -17.88 -10.51
CA ARG A 51 -3.03 -17.08 -9.28
C ARG A 51 -1.68 -16.79 -8.62
N LEU A 52 -0.78 -17.77 -8.60
CA LEU A 52 0.57 -17.61 -8.03
C LEU A 52 1.37 -16.55 -8.80
N VAL A 53 1.36 -16.58 -10.14
CA VAL A 53 2.03 -15.57 -10.97
C VAL A 53 1.51 -14.16 -10.65
N HIS A 54 0.21 -14.00 -10.48
CA HIS A 54 -0.37 -12.69 -10.11
C HIS A 54 0.10 -12.20 -8.73
N VAL A 55 0.16 -13.09 -7.74
CA VAL A 55 0.64 -12.75 -6.40
C VAL A 55 2.14 -12.43 -6.42
N GLN A 56 2.93 -13.23 -7.16
CA GLN A 56 4.37 -13.01 -7.32
C GLN A 56 4.66 -11.67 -7.99
N HIS A 57 3.99 -11.36 -9.10
CA HIS A 57 4.13 -10.06 -9.75
C HIS A 57 3.81 -8.89 -8.81
N ARG A 58 2.75 -9.03 -8.01
CA ARG A 58 2.37 -8.01 -7.03
C ARG A 58 3.42 -7.89 -5.91
N LEU A 59 4.03 -8.99 -5.50
CA LEU A 59 5.13 -9.01 -4.53
C LEU A 59 6.40 -8.36 -5.10
N ASP A 60 6.74 -8.65 -6.35
CA ASP A 60 7.90 -8.06 -7.04
C ASP A 60 7.77 -6.54 -7.16
N ILE A 61 6.56 -6.03 -7.46
CA ILE A 61 6.27 -4.59 -7.45
C ILE A 61 6.55 -4.00 -6.07
N ILE A 62 6.07 -4.63 -5.00
CA ILE A 62 6.28 -4.16 -3.62
C ILE A 62 7.78 -4.17 -3.28
N GLN A 63 8.50 -5.24 -3.63
CA GLN A 63 9.93 -5.36 -3.36
C GLN A 63 10.77 -4.35 -4.15
N ASN A 64 10.46 -4.13 -5.42
CA ASN A 64 11.13 -3.12 -6.24
C ASN A 64 10.89 -1.71 -5.69
N LYS A 65 9.66 -1.39 -5.26
CA LYS A 65 9.34 -0.12 -4.59
C LYS A 65 10.10 0.04 -3.27
N SER A 66 10.29 -1.05 -2.51
CA SER A 66 11.12 -1.00 -1.31
C SER A 66 12.57 -0.62 -1.62
N MET A 67 13.13 -1.10 -2.74
CA MET A 67 14.49 -0.73 -3.17
C MET A 67 14.59 0.74 -3.59
N GLU A 68 13.59 1.26 -4.32
CA GLU A 68 13.51 2.68 -4.68
C GLU A 68 13.49 3.57 -3.44
N ILE A 69 12.68 3.22 -2.44
CA ILE A 69 12.63 3.93 -1.16
C ILE A 69 13.99 3.87 -0.47
N ILE A 70 14.63 2.71 -0.38
CA ILE A 70 15.97 2.57 0.23
C ILE A 70 16.98 3.52 -0.43
N MET A 71 16.95 3.62 -1.77
CA MET A 71 17.87 4.44 -2.55
C MET A 71 17.61 5.94 -2.41
N ASN A 72 16.34 6.34 -2.26
CA ASN A 72 15.94 7.75 -2.22
C ASN A 72 15.70 8.28 -0.80
N LEU A 73 15.81 7.43 0.22
CA LEU A 73 15.65 7.81 1.62
C LEU A 73 16.85 8.61 2.10
N SER A 74 16.58 9.85 2.50
CA SER A 74 17.53 10.78 3.10
C SER A 74 17.11 11.13 4.52
N LEU A 75 18.08 11.20 5.43
CA LEU A 75 17.91 11.65 6.81
C LEU A 75 18.58 13.03 6.97
N THR A 76 17.76 14.08 7.00
CA THR A 76 18.22 15.48 7.08
C THR A 76 17.21 16.33 7.84
N ALA A 77 17.60 17.56 8.19
CA ALA A 77 16.64 18.52 8.72
C ALA A 77 15.50 18.77 7.72
N LEU A 78 14.28 18.89 8.23
CA LEU A 78 13.12 19.30 7.44
C LEU A 78 12.96 20.80 7.56
N PRO A 79 12.96 21.56 6.46
CA PRO A 79 12.88 23.02 6.51
C PRO A 79 11.54 23.47 7.11
N SER A 80 11.48 24.71 7.61
CA SER A 80 10.19 25.33 7.95
C SER A 80 9.32 25.45 6.70
N LEU A 81 8.04 25.13 6.82
CA LEU A 81 7.06 25.35 5.75
C LEU A 81 6.18 26.53 6.10
N ASN A 82 5.88 27.34 5.09
CA ASN A 82 4.98 28.47 5.19
C ASN A 82 4.22 28.60 3.87
N PHE A 83 2.95 28.24 3.88
CA PHE A 83 2.12 28.15 2.69
C PHE A 83 0.68 28.60 2.99
N TRP A 84 -0.12 28.75 1.94
CA TRP A 84 -1.51 29.20 2.03
C TRP A 84 -2.44 28.08 1.64
N GLY A 85 -3.36 27.73 2.54
CA GLY A 85 -4.15 26.53 2.37
C GLY A 85 -5.42 26.45 3.19
N LEU A 86 -6.08 25.32 3.03
CA LEU A 86 -7.28 24.90 3.74
C LEU A 86 -6.93 23.75 4.66
N SER A 87 -7.68 23.60 5.75
CA SER A 87 -7.55 22.46 6.65
C SER A 87 -8.92 21.88 6.98
N THR A 88 -8.94 20.58 7.25
CA THR A 88 -10.09 19.87 7.81
C THR A 88 -9.61 18.86 8.85
N ALA A 89 -10.47 18.47 9.77
CA ALA A 89 -10.20 17.38 10.70
C ALA A 89 -10.92 16.11 10.23
N VAL A 90 -10.29 14.96 10.46
CA VAL A 90 -10.88 13.62 10.30
C VAL A 90 -10.67 12.81 11.56
N LEU A 91 -11.49 11.79 11.78
CA LEU A 91 -11.44 10.98 13.00
C LEU A 91 -10.46 9.81 12.89
N ASP A 92 -10.23 9.31 11.68
CA ASP A 92 -9.32 8.20 11.43
C ASP A 92 -8.65 8.26 10.05
N GLU A 93 -7.62 7.43 9.87
CA GLU A 93 -6.78 7.42 8.67
C GLU A 93 -7.54 7.04 7.39
N THR A 94 -8.65 6.31 7.49
CA THR A 94 -9.44 5.88 6.32
C THR A 94 -10.20 7.04 5.67
N GLU A 95 -10.46 8.10 6.43
CA GLU A 95 -11.13 9.32 5.96
C GLU A 95 -10.16 10.30 5.25
N ILE A 96 -8.85 10.14 5.42
CA ILE A 96 -7.83 11.07 4.90
C ILE A 96 -7.97 11.22 3.38
N GLY A 97 -8.15 10.13 2.63
CA GLY A 97 -8.25 10.18 1.17
C GLY A 97 -9.41 11.08 0.70
N HIS A 98 -10.58 10.94 1.31
CA HIS A 98 -11.73 11.78 1.01
C HIS A 98 -11.51 13.24 1.40
N ALA A 99 -10.94 13.49 2.59
CA ALA A 99 -10.59 14.83 3.05
C ALA A 99 -9.63 15.53 2.09
N VAL A 100 -8.59 14.84 1.63
CA VAL A 100 -7.64 15.35 0.63
C VAL A 100 -8.36 15.71 -0.67
N SER A 101 -9.20 14.82 -1.23
CA SER A 101 -9.96 15.11 -2.44
C SER A 101 -10.86 16.35 -2.32
N GLU A 102 -11.52 16.51 -1.18
CA GLU A 102 -12.38 17.68 -0.92
C GLU A 102 -11.58 18.98 -0.76
N LEU A 103 -10.40 18.92 -0.12
CA LEU A 103 -9.50 20.05 -0.05
C LEU A 103 -8.98 20.45 -1.44
N TYR A 104 -8.57 19.48 -2.26
CA TYR A 104 -8.16 19.73 -3.65
C TYR A 104 -9.25 20.45 -4.46
N ARG A 105 -10.50 20.01 -4.34
CA ARG A 105 -11.64 20.61 -5.04
C ARG A 105 -11.90 22.06 -4.62
N ARG A 106 -11.59 22.39 -3.36
CA ARG A 106 -11.83 23.72 -2.77
C ARG A 106 -10.63 24.65 -2.90
N LEU A 107 -9.44 24.12 -3.09
CA LEU A 107 -8.25 24.93 -3.32
C LEU A 107 -8.41 25.73 -4.62
N PRO A 108 -7.93 26.99 -4.63
CA PRO A 108 -7.81 27.74 -5.87
C PRO A 108 -7.06 26.92 -6.92
N GLN A 109 -7.60 26.86 -8.14
CA GLN A 109 -6.96 26.12 -9.22
C GLN A 109 -5.60 26.76 -9.52
N SER A 110 -4.55 25.95 -9.49
CA SER A 110 -3.17 26.36 -9.69
C SER A 110 -2.38 25.18 -10.24
N ASP A 111 -1.46 25.44 -11.18
CA ASP A 111 -0.49 24.45 -11.68
C ASP A 111 0.77 24.40 -10.79
N GLU A 112 0.73 25.05 -9.62
CA GLU A 112 1.83 25.10 -8.66
C GLU A 112 1.98 23.80 -7.86
N GLU A 113 3.11 23.71 -7.15
CA GLU A 113 3.35 22.70 -6.14
C GLU A 113 2.28 22.75 -5.03
N ILE A 114 1.77 21.57 -4.67
CA ILE A 114 0.78 21.40 -3.62
C ILE A 114 1.41 20.70 -2.43
N VAL A 115 1.31 21.35 -1.28
CA VAL A 115 1.76 20.85 0.01
C VAL A 115 0.57 20.27 0.75
N LEU A 116 0.71 19.04 1.23
CA LEU A 116 -0.21 18.32 2.08
C LEU A 116 0.45 18.09 3.44
N LEU A 117 -0.30 18.34 4.51
CA LEU A 117 0.11 18.01 5.87
C LEU A 117 -0.89 17.06 6.51
N TYR A 118 -0.36 16.13 7.31
CA TYR A 118 -1.14 15.23 8.14
C TYR A 118 -0.62 15.34 9.58
N ASP A 119 -1.42 15.96 10.45
CA ASP A 119 -1.09 16.15 11.85
C ASP A 119 -2.01 15.31 12.73
N GLY A 120 -1.51 14.14 13.11
CA GLY A 120 -2.14 13.22 14.07
C GLY A 120 -1.61 13.36 15.50
N THR A 121 -0.98 14.50 15.85
CA THR A 121 -0.43 14.70 17.21
C THR A 121 -1.51 14.90 18.28
N ARG A 122 -2.77 15.06 17.86
CA ARG A 122 -3.93 15.06 18.72
C ARG A 122 -4.55 13.67 18.78
N ASP A 123 -4.85 13.21 19.99
CA ASP A 123 -5.35 11.85 20.24
C ASP A 123 -6.72 11.55 19.62
N ASP A 124 -7.51 12.58 19.29
CA ASP A 124 -8.92 12.46 18.89
C ASP A 124 -9.20 12.73 17.41
N GLN A 125 -8.22 13.25 16.67
CA GLN A 125 -8.41 13.65 15.28
C GLN A 125 -7.08 13.83 14.54
N ILE A 126 -7.13 13.66 13.22
CA ILE A 126 -6.04 13.99 12.32
C ILE A 126 -6.42 15.28 11.58
N THR A 127 -5.57 16.30 11.67
CA THR A 127 -5.74 17.52 10.88
C THR A 127 -5.07 17.33 9.53
N VAL A 128 -5.86 17.42 8.47
CA VAL A 128 -5.41 17.35 7.09
C VAL A 128 -5.40 18.76 6.51
N SER A 129 -4.25 19.21 6.03
CA SER A 129 -4.09 20.50 5.37
C SER A 129 -3.64 20.32 3.93
N ALA A 130 -4.11 21.19 3.03
CA ALA A 130 -3.63 21.26 1.65
C ALA A 130 -3.46 22.72 1.25
N GLY A 131 -2.43 23.05 0.48
CA GLY A 131 -2.22 24.41 -0.01
C GLY A 131 -1.04 24.58 -0.95
N THR A 132 -0.79 25.82 -1.35
CA THR A 132 0.30 26.21 -2.27
C THR A 132 1.21 27.23 -1.62
N MET A 133 2.46 27.33 -2.09
CA MET A 133 3.44 28.28 -1.53
C MET A 133 3.07 29.74 -1.80
N THR A 134 2.38 30.00 -2.91
CA THR A 134 1.95 31.34 -3.30
C THR A 134 0.63 31.71 -2.62
N GLN A 135 0.54 32.94 -2.11
CA GLN A 135 -0.71 33.46 -1.59
C GLN A 135 -1.73 33.63 -2.72
N SER A 136 -2.87 32.94 -2.62
CA SER A 136 -4.02 33.23 -3.48
C SER A 136 -4.67 34.57 -3.09
N GLU A 137 -5.22 35.30 -4.06
CA GLU A 137 -6.07 36.47 -3.81
C GLU A 137 -7.38 36.10 -3.08
N SER A 138 -7.69 34.81 -2.95
CA SER A 138 -8.86 34.32 -2.23
C SER A 138 -8.71 34.46 -0.72
N GLU A 139 -9.67 35.11 -0.06
CA GLU A 139 -9.78 35.13 1.41
C GLU A 139 -10.16 33.76 2.02
N ALA A 140 -10.48 32.77 1.18
CA ALA A 140 -10.88 31.45 1.65
C ALA A 140 -9.71 30.62 2.21
N VAL A 141 -8.46 30.94 1.85
CA VAL A 141 -7.26 30.23 2.31
C VAL A 141 -6.60 30.97 3.46
N SER A 142 -6.02 30.21 4.39
CA SER A 142 -5.32 30.72 5.56
C SER A 142 -3.84 30.37 5.51
N ARG A 143 -3.01 31.18 6.15
CA ARG A 143 -1.57 30.91 6.27
C ARG A 143 -1.33 29.75 7.24
N ILE A 144 -0.61 28.73 6.79
CA ILE A 144 -0.23 27.56 7.58
C ILE A 144 1.30 27.54 7.69
N VAL A 145 1.79 27.39 8.92
CA VAL A 145 3.21 27.41 9.24
C VAL A 145 3.59 26.15 10.01
N VAL A 146 4.60 25.43 9.53
CA VAL A 146 5.20 24.29 10.22
C VAL A 146 6.65 24.63 10.50
N PRO A 147 7.13 24.49 11.75
CA PRO A 147 8.51 24.81 12.09
C PRO A 147 9.50 23.86 11.40
N GLU A 148 10.75 24.30 11.33
CA GLU A 148 11.88 23.43 10.99
C GLU A 148 12.01 22.31 12.03
N VAL A 149 12.42 21.13 11.56
CA VAL A 149 12.71 19.98 12.42
C VAL A 149 14.14 19.51 12.15
N PRO A 150 15.00 19.39 13.19
CA PRO A 150 16.41 19.03 13.00
C PRO A 150 16.64 17.65 12.37
N GLU A 151 15.75 16.71 12.65
CA GLU A 151 15.84 15.32 12.18
C GLU A 151 14.53 14.90 11.52
N GLY A 152 14.59 14.59 10.23
CA GLY A 152 13.48 13.99 9.51
C GLY A 152 13.95 13.07 8.41
N VAL A 153 13.01 12.26 7.94
CA VAL A 153 13.13 11.46 6.74
C VAL A 153 12.56 12.23 5.57
N THR A 154 13.21 12.13 4.41
CA THR A 154 12.70 12.59 3.12
C THR A 154 12.87 11.49 2.10
N VAL A 155 11.81 11.18 1.35
CA VAL A 155 11.85 10.26 0.20
C VAL A 155 11.18 10.94 -0.98
N THR A 156 11.89 11.03 -2.09
CA THR A 156 11.35 11.58 -3.35
C THR A 156 11.12 10.45 -4.35
N PHE A 157 9.95 10.46 -4.95
CA PHE A 157 9.53 9.56 -6.02
C PHE A 157 9.44 10.35 -7.32
N ASP A 158 10.07 9.83 -8.38
CA ASP A 158 10.03 10.45 -9.70
C ASP A 158 8.61 10.44 -10.30
N VAL A 159 7.83 9.42 -9.95
CA VAL A 159 6.43 9.24 -10.33
C VAL A 159 5.63 8.97 -9.04
N PRO A 160 4.39 9.47 -8.90
CA PRO A 160 3.60 9.23 -7.70
C PRO A 160 3.47 7.72 -7.43
N PRO A 161 3.69 7.26 -6.19
CA PRO A 161 3.46 5.86 -5.86
C PRO A 161 1.95 5.54 -6.00
N GLU A 162 1.62 4.32 -6.43
CA GLU A 162 0.22 3.88 -6.57
C GLU A 162 -0.59 4.02 -5.27
N SER A 163 0.06 3.90 -4.12
CA SER A 163 -0.51 4.08 -2.79
C SER A 163 0.48 4.84 -1.90
N ILE A 164 0.08 6.04 -1.48
CA ILE A 164 0.85 6.85 -0.52
C ILE A 164 0.90 6.15 0.86
N ALA A 165 -0.18 5.47 1.26
CA ALA A 165 -0.21 4.72 2.51
C ALA A 165 0.81 3.57 2.51
N ASP A 166 0.89 2.80 1.41
CA ASP A 166 1.87 1.72 1.29
C ASP A 166 3.30 2.27 1.28
N ALA A 167 3.52 3.42 0.63
CA ALA A 167 4.82 4.09 0.65
C ALA A 167 5.23 4.46 2.09
N TRP A 168 4.31 4.98 2.91
CA TRP A 168 4.58 5.26 4.32
C TRP A 168 4.91 3.99 5.12
N ILE A 169 4.17 2.89 4.94
CA ILE A 169 4.48 1.61 5.61
C ILE A 169 5.91 1.13 5.29
N LEU A 170 6.33 1.27 4.04
CA LEU A 170 7.68 0.90 3.61
C LEU A 170 8.75 1.84 4.20
N ILE A 171 8.47 3.15 4.25
CA ILE A 171 9.35 4.14 4.90
C ILE A 171 9.51 3.81 6.39
N GLU A 172 8.41 3.53 7.11
CA GLU A 172 8.47 3.13 8.52
C GLU A 172 9.30 1.87 8.69
N THR A 173 9.08 0.85 7.86
CA THR A 173 9.86 -0.40 7.90
C THR A 173 11.37 -0.13 7.73
N GLU A 174 11.74 0.83 6.88
CA GLU A 174 13.12 1.25 6.67
C GLU A 174 13.69 2.07 7.84
N LEU A 175 12.88 2.91 8.48
CA LEU A 175 13.27 3.62 9.70
C LEU A 175 13.49 2.65 10.86
N GLU A 176 12.63 1.64 11.01
CA GLU A 176 12.76 0.62 12.07
C GLU A 176 14.09 -0.12 11.99
N LYS A 177 14.54 -0.49 10.80
CA LYS A 177 15.86 -1.13 10.57
C LYS A 177 17.03 -0.24 11.03
N ARG A 178 16.81 1.06 11.12
CA ARG A 178 17.78 2.08 11.57
C ARG A 178 17.55 2.51 13.02
N HIS A 179 16.69 1.81 13.77
CA HIS A 179 16.28 2.17 15.13
C HIS A 179 15.63 3.57 15.25
N LEU A 180 14.97 4.01 14.18
CA LEU A 180 14.22 5.26 14.14
C LEU A 180 12.72 4.99 14.11
N THR A 181 11.94 5.99 14.51
CA THR A 181 10.48 6.04 14.34
C THR A 181 10.10 7.44 13.92
N SER A 182 9.17 7.57 12.97
CA SER A 182 8.63 8.87 12.61
C SER A 182 7.62 9.37 13.65
N PHE A 183 7.36 10.68 13.67
CA PHE A 183 6.40 11.30 14.58
C PHE A 183 5.94 12.67 14.06
N GLY A 184 4.97 13.28 14.72
CA GLY A 184 4.63 14.68 14.46
C GLY A 184 3.83 14.88 13.18
N VAL A 185 4.15 15.95 12.46
CA VAL A 185 3.44 16.36 11.23
C VAL A 185 4.10 15.73 10.01
N TYR A 186 3.36 14.84 9.34
CA TYR A 186 3.78 14.25 8.06
C TYR A 186 3.49 15.22 6.93
N ARG A 187 4.36 15.21 5.93
CA ARG A 187 4.35 16.16 4.81
C ARG A 187 4.38 15.38 3.51
N GLN A 188 3.51 15.76 2.58
CA GLN A 188 3.58 15.32 1.20
C GLN A 188 3.65 16.56 0.30
N VAL A 189 4.61 16.58 -0.61
CA VAL A 189 4.80 17.68 -1.56
C VAL A 189 4.64 17.12 -2.97
N ASN A 190 3.60 17.57 -3.65
CA ASN A 190 3.28 17.20 -5.02
C ASN A 190 3.76 18.32 -5.94
N SER A 191 4.88 18.09 -6.62
CA SER A 191 5.47 19.07 -7.53
C SER A 191 4.64 19.24 -8.80
N ALA A 192 4.74 20.41 -9.43
CA ALA A 192 4.13 20.69 -10.73
C ALA A 192 4.62 19.76 -11.85
N THR A 193 5.82 19.17 -11.71
CA THR A 193 6.41 18.25 -12.69
C THR A 193 6.02 16.79 -12.47
N GLY A 194 5.21 16.49 -11.45
CA GLY A 194 4.69 15.16 -11.18
C GLY A 194 5.48 14.33 -10.15
N HIS A 195 6.61 14.83 -9.64
CA HIS A 195 7.32 14.19 -8.53
C HIS A 195 6.55 14.35 -7.22
N VAL A 196 6.66 13.33 -6.36
CA VAL A 196 6.09 13.34 -5.01
C VAL A 196 7.20 13.20 -3.99
N THR A 197 7.23 14.09 -3.00
CA THR A 197 8.16 14.00 -1.87
C THR A 197 7.39 13.75 -0.58
N LEU A 198 7.76 12.70 0.14
CA LEU A 198 7.20 12.35 1.45
C LEU A 198 8.22 12.68 2.54
N GLN A 199 7.79 13.36 3.59
CA GLN A 199 8.66 13.76 4.70
C GLN A 199 7.99 13.61 6.06
N ALA A 200 8.74 13.16 7.06
CA ALA A 200 8.25 13.11 8.43
C ALA A 200 9.40 13.36 9.42
N PRO A 201 9.16 14.07 10.53
CA PRO A 201 10.08 14.09 11.67
C PRO A 201 10.44 12.68 12.10
N VAL A 202 11.69 12.46 12.52
CA VAL A 202 12.14 11.16 13.06
C VAL A 202 12.88 11.34 14.37
N ARG A 203 12.83 10.30 15.20
CA ARG A 203 13.55 10.22 16.48
C ARG A 203 14.03 8.80 16.71
N GLU A 204 15.00 8.63 17.60
CA GLU A 204 15.41 7.30 18.08
C GLU A 204 14.23 6.56 18.72
N ARG A 205 14.15 5.26 18.45
CA ARG A 205 13.18 4.36 19.05
C ARG A 205 13.75 3.85 20.39
N HIS A 206 13.11 4.24 21.49
CA HIS A 206 13.42 3.73 22.83
C HIS A 206 12.86 2.32 23.07
#